data_AF-A0A1H2SG50-F1
#
_entry.id   AF-A0A1H2SG50-F1
#
_cell.length_a   1.000
_cell.length_b   1.000
_cell.length_c   1.000
_cell.angle_alpha   90.00
_cell.angle_beta   90.00
_cell.angle_gamma   90.00
#
_symmetry.space_group_name_H-M   'P 1'
#
loop_
_entity.id
_entity.type
_entity.pdbx_description
1 polymer ?
#
loop_
_entity_poly.entity_id
_entity_poly.type
_entity_poly.pdbx_seq_one_letter_code
_entity_poly.pdbx_strand_id
1 'polypeptide(L)'
;MKNLIVKSMASLMAISLILSCDAVKNANNAQKGGAIGAGSGAVIGGIIGNNVGDGNNTALGAIIGAVVGGAAGGYIGSRMDRQAEQIEQEIPGAEVQRVGEGINVTFSGENGVYFDTNKSDIKGTSATTLDKLAGIFKEYPKSNILVEGHTDSDGAAEYNMGLSQRRAQSVTSYLVGKGISSGRFTTKWYGEEQPKASNETAEGKSQNRRVELAIIASEELKQEAYEETKN
;
A
#
# COMPACT_ATOMS: atom_id res chain seq x y z
N MET A 1 51.36 -2.35 -40.50
CA MET A 1 51.96 -2.27 -39.15
C MET A 1 50.84 -2.05 -38.13
N LYS A 2 50.69 -3.00 -37.20
CA LYS A 2 50.11 -2.89 -35.83
C LYS A 2 48.60 -2.60 -35.67
N ASN A 3 47.91 -3.65 -35.19
CA ASN A 3 46.68 -3.65 -34.39
C ASN A 3 46.72 -2.61 -33.26
N LEU A 4 45.56 -2.15 -32.75
CA LEU A 4 45.20 -2.10 -31.31
C LEU A 4 43.90 -1.27 -31.05
N ILE A 5 42.94 -1.90 -30.32
CA ILE A 5 41.97 -1.31 -29.35
C ILE A 5 40.78 -0.56 -30.00
N VAL A 6 39.51 -1.00 -30.08
CA VAL A 6 38.56 -1.71 -29.17
C VAL A 6 38.36 -1.05 -27.80
N LYS A 7 37.18 -0.43 -27.64
CA LYS A 7 36.48 0.05 -26.41
C LYS A 7 36.85 1.44 -25.89
N SER A 8 35.89 2.36 -26.03
CA SER A 8 35.52 3.31 -24.98
C SER A 8 34.06 3.74 -25.17
N MET A 9 33.20 3.12 -24.36
CA MET A 9 31.79 3.43 -24.15
C MET A 9 31.73 4.12 -22.80
N ALA A 10 31.48 5.43 -22.74
CA ALA A 10 31.05 6.14 -21.53
C ALA A 10 30.61 7.59 -21.81
N SER A 11 29.44 7.91 -21.27
CA SER A 11 28.99 9.21 -20.76
C SER A 11 28.79 10.40 -21.71
N LEU A 12 27.53 10.81 -21.85
CA LEU A 12 27.00 12.03 -21.21
C LEU A 12 25.52 12.22 -21.59
N MET A 13 24.61 11.69 -20.77
CA MET A 13 23.21 12.14 -20.75
C MET A 13 23.00 12.85 -19.41
N ALA A 14 23.29 14.14 -19.38
CA ALA A 14 23.02 15.01 -18.24
C ALA A 14 21.54 15.37 -18.25
N ILE A 15 20.72 14.62 -17.51
CA ILE A 15 19.40 15.07 -17.08
C ILE A 15 19.63 15.97 -15.86
N SER A 16 19.69 17.27 -16.12
CA SER A 16 19.68 18.31 -15.09
C SER A 16 18.26 18.44 -14.51
N LEU A 17 17.92 17.58 -13.55
CA LEU A 17 16.83 17.84 -12.61
C LEU A 17 17.40 18.72 -11.49
N ILE A 18 17.40 20.03 -11.73
CA ILE A 18 17.60 21.01 -10.66
C ILE A 18 16.31 21.04 -9.85
N LEU A 19 16.24 20.19 -8.83
CA LEU A 19 15.33 20.39 -7.72
C LEU A 19 15.83 21.64 -6.96
N SER A 20 15.32 22.81 -7.35
CA SER A 20 15.53 24.03 -6.56
C SER A 20 14.97 23.81 -5.17
N CYS A 21 15.83 23.94 -4.15
CA CYS A 21 15.54 23.66 -2.74
C CYS A 21 14.44 24.56 -2.12
N ASP A 22 13.87 25.50 -2.87
CA ASP A 22 12.77 26.36 -2.41
C ASP A 22 11.38 25.76 -2.66
N ALA A 23 11.23 24.81 -3.59
CA ALA A 23 9.95 24.15 -3.87
C ALA A 23 9.47 23.24 -2.71
N VAL A 24 10.38 22.81 -1.83
CA VAL A 24 10.08 21.93 -0.69
C VAL A 24 9.67 22.73 0.56
N LYS A 25 10.09 23.99 0.67
CA LYS A 25 9.87 24.79 1.89
C LYS A 25 8.47 25.41 1.99
N ASN A 26 7.73 25.51 0.88
CA ASN A 26 6.41 26.16 0.84
C ASN A 26 5.28 25.24 0.34
N ALA A 27 5.49 23.93 0.36
CA ALA A 27 4.48 22.94 -0.01
C ALA A 27 3.43 22.79 1.11
N ASN A 28 2.14 22.93 0.77
CA ASN A 28 1.02 22.73 1.69
C ASN A 28 1.01 21.27 2.20
N ASN A 29 0.37 20.98 3.34
CA ASN A 29 0.35 19.64 3.96
C ASN A 29 -0.12 18.53 2.99
N ALA A 30 -0.94 18.88 1.99
CA ALA A 30 -1.36 17.98 0.90
C ALA A 30 -0.21 17.59 -0.06
N GLN A 31 0.77 18.46 -0.31
CA GLN A 31 1.94 18.14 -1.15
C GLN A 31 3.02 17.40 -0.37
N LYS A 32 3.14 17.62 0.96
CA LYS A 32 3.97 16.77 1.82
C LYS A 32 3.44 15.34 1.88
N GLY A 33 2.12 15.17 2.03
CA GLY A 33 1.47 13.86 2.00
C GLY A 33 1.42 13.18 0.63
N GLY A 34 1.57 13.93 -0.47
CA GLY A 34 1.51 13.42 -1.85
C GLY A 34 2.87 13.06 -2.48
N ALA A 35 3.99 13.45 -1.86
CA ALA A 35 5.33 13.33 -2.47
C ALA A 35 6.25 12.29 -1.80
N ILE A 36 5.83 11.67 -0.69
CA ILE A 36 6.65 10.73 0.08
C ILE A 36 6.21 9.31 -0.27
N GLY A 37 6.97 8.63 -1.15
CA GLY A 37 6.69 7.26 -1.60
C GLY A 37 6.97 6.96 -3.08
N ALA A 38 7.54 7.90 -3.84
CA ALA A 38 7.81 7.75 -5.27
C ALA A 38 8.93 6.75 -5.65
N GLY A 39 9.42 5.93 -4.71
CA GLY A 39 10.55 5.02 -4.93
C GLY A 39 10.22 3.66 -5.55
N SER A 40 8.96 3.30 -5.74
CA SER A 40 8.54 1.95 -6.15
C SER A 40 7.43 1.97 -7.21
N GLY A 41 7.82 2.16 -8.47
CA GLY A 41 7.43 1.33 -9.62
C GLY A 41 5.97 1.02 -9.99
N ALA A 42 4.92 1.61 -9.41
CA ALA A 42 3.55 1.35 -9.88
C ALA A 42 2.67 2.60 -9.81
N VAL A 43 2.08 2.95 -10.95
CA VAL A 43 0.93 3.86 -11.06
C VAL A 43 -0.24 3.12 -10.43
N ILE A 44 -0.60 3.44 -9.19
CA ILE A 44 -1.86 2.94 -8.64
C ILE A 44 -2.96 3.83 -9.22
N GLY A 45 -3.74 3.26 -10.14
CA GLY A 45 -4.78 3.97 -10.87
C GLY A 45 -5.93 4.41 -9.96
N GLY A 46 -6.02 5.72 -9.74
CA GLY A 46 -7.14 6.42 -9.14
C GLY A 46 -6.89 7.91 -9.29
N ILE A 47 -7.73 8.60 -10.06
CA ILE A 47 -7.74 10.06 -10.12
C ILE A 47 -7.83 10.55 -8.67
N ILE A 48 -6.98 11.50 -8.27
CA ILE A 48 -7.06 12.20 -6.99
C ILE A 48 -8.45 12.85 -6.90
N GLY A 49 -9.41 12.13 -6.33
CA GLY A 49 -10.78 12.57 -6.14
C GLY A 49 -10.84 13.45 -4.91
N ASN A 50 -11.09 14.73 -5.10
CA ASN A 50 -11.14 15.76 -4.07
C ASN A 50 -12.35 15.64 -3.10
N ASN A 51 -12.93 14.45 -2.94
CA ASN A 51 -14.17 14.20 -2.19
C ASN A 51 -14.13 12.87 -1.42
N VAL A 52 -13.09 12.64 -0.61
CA VAL A 52 -13.19 11.68 0.51
C VAL A 52 -13.71 12.47 1.72
N GLY A 53 -15.03 12.50 1.86
CA GLY A 53 -15.71 13.01 3.04
C GLY A 53 -15.53 12.03 4.21
N ASP A 54 -15.46 12.59 5.42
CA ASP A 54 -15.35 11.93 6.73
C ASP A 54 -14.00 11.25 7.08
N GLY A 55 -13.03 12.09 7.45
CA GLY A 55 -12.40 11.99 8.77
C GLY A 55 -11.37 10.90 9.07
N ASN A 56 -11.07 9.95 8.19
CA ASN A 56 -10.04 8.90 8.43
C ASN A 56 -9.14 8.66 7.20
N ASN A 57 -8.52 9.73 6.71
CA ASN A 57 -7.76 9.73 5.45
C ASN A 57 -6.37 9.08 5.59
N THR A 58 -6.28 7.75 5.57
CA THR A 58 -5.04 7.10 5.14
C THR A 58 -4.91 7.24 3.62
N ALA A 59 -3.68 7.31 3.10
CA ALA A 59 -3.44 7.46 1.66
C ALA A 59 -4.18 6.39 0.85
N LEU A 60 -4.36 5.21 1.45
CA LEU A 60 -5.21 4.12 1.01
C LEU A 60 -6.59 4.53 0.47
N GLY A 61 -7.34 5.41 1.16
CA GLY A 61 -8.71 5.78 0.78
C GLY A 61 -8.78 6.63 -0.49
N ALA A 62 -7.79 7.47 -0.73
CA ALA A 62 -7.69 8.29 -1.94
C ALA A 62 -7.20 7.50 -3.17
N ILE A 63 -6.47 6.40 -2.94
CA ILE A 63 -5.83 5.61 -3.98
C ILE A 63 -6.80 4.63 -4.68
N ILE A 64 -7.89 4.24 -4.01
CA ILE A 64 -8.84 3.22 -4.51
C ILE A 64 -9.92 3.79 -5.48
N GLY A 65 -9.78 5.05 -5.93
CA GLY A 65 -10.85 5.85 -6.54
C GLY A 65 -11.20 5.70 -8.03
N ALA A 66 -10.83 4.63 -8.75
CA ALA A 66 -11.29 4.43 -10.13
C ALA A 66 -12.53 3.52 -10.15
N VAL A 67 -13.71 4.04 -10.50
CA VAL A 67 -14.94 3.26 -10.65
C VAL A 67 -15.14 2.92 -12.13
N VAL A 68 -15.18 1.62 -12.47
CA VAL A 68 -15.70 1.15 -13.77
C VAL A 68 -17.21 1.11 -13.64
N GLY A 69 -17.93 1.91 -14.43
CA GLY A 69 -19.40 1.92 -14.42
C GLY A 69 -20.01 0.74 -15.17
N GLY A 70 -21.33 0.55 -15.02
CA GLY A 70 -22.11 -0.40 -15.81
C GLY A 70 -21.87 -1.86 -15.45
N ALA A 71 -22.08 -2.77 -16.42
CA ALA A 71 -22.00 -4.21 -16.20
C ALA A 71 -20.59 -4.67 -15.78
N ALA A 72 -19.53 -4.10 -16.36
CA ALA A 72 -18.14 -4.38 -15.97
C ALA A 72 -17.88 -4.04 -14.50
N GLY A 73 -18.39 -2.90 -14.02
CA GLY A 73 -18.34 -2.53 -12.61
C GLY A 73 -19.06 -3.53 -11.70
N GLY A 74 -20.24 -4.02 -12.13
CA GLY A 74 -20.97 -5.08 -11.41
C GLY A 74 -20.18 -6.39 -11.34
N TYR A 75 -19.50 -6.76 -12.43
CA TYR A 75 -18.65 -7.95 -12.49
C TYR A 75 -17.49 -7.86 -11.50
N ILE A 76 -16.71 -6.77 -11.55
CA ILE A 76 -15.59 -6.50 -10.64
C ILE A 76 -16.11 -6.44 -9.19
N GLY A 77 -17.17 -5.66 -8.97
CA GLY A 77 -17.81 -5.49 -7.67
C GLY A 77 -18.14 -6.83 -7.01
N SER A 78 -18.82 -7.73 -7.73
CA SER A 78 -19.21 -9.04 -7.20
C SER A 78 -18.03 -9.94 -6.80
N ARG A 79 -16.87 -9.80 -7.46
CA ARG A 79 -15.65 -10.55 -7.14
C ARG A 79 -14.98 -9.97 -5.90
N MET A 80 -14.87 -8.64 -5.87
CA MET A 80 -14.30 -7.91 -4.75
C MET A 80 -15.18 -7.98 -3.49
N ASP A 81 -16.50 -8.13 -3.63
CA ASP A 81 -17.44 -8.32 -2.52
C ASP A 81 -17.17 -9.65 -1.83
N ARG A 82 -17.05 -10.74 -2.61
CA ARG A 82 -16.70 -12.06 -2.07
C ARG A 82 -15.34 -12.06 -1.39
N GLN A 83 -14.36 -11.40 -2.01
CA GLN A 83 -13.03 -11.27 -1.40
C GLN A 83 -13.07 -10.50 -0.08
N ALA A 84 -13.83 -9.39 -0.02
CA ALA A 84 -14.01 -8.61 1.19
C ALA A 84 -14.72 -9.42 2.30
N GLU A 85 -15.80 -10.12 1.94
CA GLU A 85 -16.55 -10.98 2.86
C GLU A 85 -15.67 -12.10 3.43
N GLN A 86 -14.85 -12.75 2.60
CA GLN A 86 -13.94 -13.79 3.07
C GLN A 86 -12.86 -13.23 4.01
N ILE A 87 -12.35 -12.03 3.76
CA ILE A 87 -11.42 -11.36 4.70
C ILE A 87 -12.11 -11.09 6.03
N GLU A 88 -13.34 -10.56 6.00
CA GLU A 88 -14.10 -10.27 7.22
C GLU A 88 -14.40 -11.53 8.03
N GLN A 89 -14.72 -12.64 7.36
CA GLN A 89 -15.00 -13.93 8.01
C GLN A 89 -13.75 -14.61 8.57
N GLU A 90 -12.66 -14.62 7.82
CA GLU A 90 -11.46 -15.40 8.17
C GLU A 90 -10.49 -14.64 9.06
N ILE A 91 -10.54 -13.31 9.08
CA ILE A 91 -9.62 -12.44 9.82
C ILE A 91 -10.35 -11.74 10.98
N PRO A 92 -10.37 -12.34 12.20
CA PRO A 92 -11.04 -11.73 13.35
C PRO A 92 -10.48 -10.34 13.64
N GLY A 93 -11.34 -9.32 13.80
CA GLY A 93 -10.91 -7.94 14.07
C GLY A 93 -10.37 -7.18 12.86
N ALA A 94 -10.49 -7.74 11.65
CA ALA A 94 -10.37 -6.92 10.44
C ALA A 94 -11.65 -6.07 10.27
N GLU A 95 -11.45 -4.78 10.02
CA GLU A 95 -12.47 -3.86 9.55
C GLU A 95 -12.30 -3.71 8.05
N VAL A 96 -13.21 -4.29 7.30
CA VAL A 96 -13.16 -4.36 5.85
C VAL A 96 -14.13 -3.33 5.28
N GLN A 97 -13.61 -2.38 4.50
CA GLN A 97 -14.43 -1.33 3.89
C GLN A 97 -14.30 -1.40 2.37
N ARG A 98 -15.44 -1.50 1.69
CA ARG A 98 -15.51 -1.36 0.23
C ARG A 98 -15.45 0.12 -0.13
N VAL A 99 -14.44 0.47 -0.92
CA VAL A 99 -14.28 1.82 -1.50
C VAL A 99 -14.22 1.61 -3.01
N GLY A 100 -15.21 2.10 -3.76
CA GLY A 100 -15.31 1.82 -5.20
C GLY A 100 -15.12 0.33 -5.54
N GLU A 101 -14.09 0.04 -6.34
CA GLU A 101 -13.71 -1.32 -6.76
C GLU A 101 -12.58 -1.95 -5.95
N GLY A 102 -12.13 -1.30 -4.89
CA GLY A 102 -11.16 -1.87 -3.97
C GLY A 102 -11.73 -2.14 -2.58
N ILE A 103 -10.83 -2.64 -1.75
CA ILE A 103 -11.07 -3.06 -0.38
C ILE A 103 -9.99 -2.41 0.48
N ASN A 104 -10.39 -1.59 1.43
CA ASN A 104 -9.53 -1.14 2.52
C ASN A 104 -9.65 -2.15 3.66
N VAL A 105 -8.53 -2.73 4.08
CA VAL A 105 -8.46 -3.63 5.24
C VAL A 105 -7.69 -2.91 6.33
N THR A 106 -8.42 -2.46 7.35
CA THR A 106 -7.82 -2.01 8.59
C THR A 106 -8.05 -3.04 9.68
N PHE A 107 -7.34 -2.91 10.79
CA PHE A 107 -7.47 -3.84 11.91
C PHE A 107 -7.76 -3.07 13.20
N SER A 108 -8.62 -3.65 14.03
CA SER A 108 -8.84 -3.26 15.41
C SER A 108 -8.49 -4.41 16.36
N GLY A 109 -8.09 -4.06 17.58
CA GLY A 109 -7.65 -5.05 18.58
C GLY A 109 -6.25 -5.63 18.30
N GLU A 110 -6.06 -6.92 18.58
CA GLU A 110 -4.73 -7.58 18.58
C GLU A 110 -4.40 -8.34 17.28
N ASN A 111 -5.36 -8.45 16.37
CA ASN A 111 -5.27 -9.31 15.18
C ASN A 111 -4.78 -8.58 13.93
N GLY A 112 -4.31 -7.34 14.08
CA GLY A 112 -3.69 -6.59 13.00
C GLY A 112 -2.25 -6.97 12.73
N VAL A 113 -1.66 -6.27 11.75
CA VAL A 113 -0.25 -6.37 11.42
C VAL A 113 0.50 -5.29 12.20
N TYR A 114 0.89 -5.63 13.43
CA TYR A 114 1.50 -4.72 14.39
C TYR A 114 2.96 -5.06 14.65
N PHE A 115 3.69 -4.09 15.19
CA PHE A 115 5.11 -4.22 15.48
C PHE A 115 5.46 -3.66 16.85
N ASP A 116 6.41 -4.33 17.50
CA ASP A 116 7.06 -3.81 18.69
C ASP A 116 7.82 -2.51 18.37
N THR A 117 8.07 -1.71 19.42
CA THR A 117 8.83 -0.46 19.32
C THR A 117 10.21 -0.72 18.71
N ASN A 118 10.59 0.08 17.71
CA ASN A 118 11.86 -0.05 16.97
C ASN A 118 12.06 -1.39 16.23
N LYS A 119 11.01 -2.18 16.03
CA LYS A 119 11.05 -3.48 15.35
C LYS A 119 10.29 -3.48 14.03
N SER A 120 10.68 -4.42 13.16
CA SER A 120 10.11 -4.69 11.84
C SER A 120 9.97 -6.18 11.54
N ASP A 121 10.25 -7.04 12.52
CA ASP A 121 10.05 -8.48 12.44
C ASP A 121 8.58 -8.85 12.63
N ILE A 122 8.12 -9.80 11.82
CA ILE A 122 6.75 -10.32 11.85
C ILE A 122 6.71 -11.53 12.78
N LYS A 123 5.84 -11.48 13.80
CA LYS A 123 5.74 -12.51 14.84
C LYS A 123 4.30 -12.65 15.33
N GLY A 124 4.05 -13.71 16.09
CA GLY A 124 2.82 -13.89 16.87
C GLY A 124 1.56 -13.80 16.01
N THR A 125 0.57 -13.05 16.51
CA THR A 125 -0.73 -12.87 15.85
C THR A 125 -0.61 -12.26 14.46
N SER A 126 0.32 -11.33 14.23
CA SER A 126 0.53 -10.73 12.90
C SER A 126 1.00 -11.74 11.85
N ALA A 127 1.82 -12.72 12.23
CA ALA A 127 2.21 -13.81 11.32
C ALA A 127 1.00 -14.69 10.95
N THR A 128 0.17 -15.03 11.94
CA THR A 128 -1.08 -15.78 11.73
C THR A 128 -2.06 -15.02 10.82
N THR A 129 -2.23 -13.72 11.03
CA THR A 129 -3.07 -12.87 10.18
C THR A 129 -2.56 -12.83 8.74
N LEU A 130 -1.25 -12.64 8.55
CA LEU A 130 -0.65 -12.63 7.22
C LEU A 130 -0.72 -14.00 6.51
N ASP A 131 -0.68 -15.11 7.26
CA ASP A 131 -0.86 -16.45 6.70
C ASP A 131 -2.26 -16.67 6.14
N LYS A 132 -3.28 -16.22 6.87
CA LYS A 132 -4.67 -16.26 6.40
C LYS A 132 -4.89 -15.36 5.19
N LEU A 133 -4.39 -14.11 5.24
CA LEU A 133 -4.44 -13.20 4.10
C LEU A 133 -3.73 -13.78 2.87
N ALA A 134 -2.60 -14.47 3.05
CA ALA A 134 -1.92 -15.16 1.96
C ALA A 134 -2.77 -16.29 1.35
N GLY A 135 -3.59 -16.99 2.15
CA GLY A 135 -4.59 -17.94 1.67
C GLY A 135 -5.61 -17.27 0.74
N ILE A 136 -6.23 -16.21 1.23
CA ILE A 136 -7.23 -15.43 0.48
C ILE A 136 -6.61 -14.85 -0.81
N PHE A 137 -5.42 -14.27 -0.73
CA PHE A 137 -4.76 -13.69 -1.91
C PHE A 137 -4.45 -14.73 -3.00
N LYS A 138 -4.26 -16.01 -2.64
CA LYS A 138 -4.11 -17.10 -3.63
C LYS A 138 -5.43 -17.43 -4.33
N GLU A 139 -6.54 -17.35 -3.60
CA GLU A 139 -7.88 -17.58 -4.15
C GLU A 139 -8.33 -16.45 -5.09
N TYR A 140 -7.88 -15.23 -4.83
CA TYR A 140 -8.16 -14.04 -5.66
C TYR A 140 -6.87 -13.52 -6.34
N PRO A 141 -6.33 -14.22 -7.35
CA PRO A 141 -5.04 -13.86 -7.96
C PRO A 141 -5.10 -12.55 -8.77
N LYS A 142 -6.28 -12.16 -9.25
CA LYS A 142 -6.48 -10.97 -10.10
C LYS A 142 -6.72 -9.68 -9.30
N SER A 143 -6.07 -9.57 -8.14
CA SER A 143 -6.07 -8.36 -7.31
C SER A 143 -4.64 -7.92 -7.00
N ASN A 144 -4.41 -6.61 -6.99
CA ASN A 144 -3.16 -5.99 -6.55
C ASN A 144 -3.29 -5.57 -5.09
N ILE A 145 -2.16 -5.50 -4.38
CA ILE A 145 -2.08 -5.27 -2.95
C ILE A 145 -1.18 -4.06 -2.70
N LEU A 146 -1.75 -3.00 -2.11
CA LEU A 146 -1.02 -1.88 -1.57
C LEU A 146 -0.71 -2.15 -0.10
N VAL A 147 0.55 -2.02 0.28
CA VAL A 147 1.06 -2.22 1.65
C VAL A 147 1.60 -0.88 2.16
N GLU A 148 1.02 -0.36 3.23
CA GLU A 148 1.40 0.93 3.81
C GLU A 148 1.99 0.74 5.22
N GLY A 149 3.22 1.19 5.42
CA GLY A 149 3.89 1.16 6.72
C GLY A 149 3.72 2.46 7.51
N HIS A 150 3.49 2.32 8.81
CA HIS A 150 3.34 3.44 9.74
C HIS A 150 4.13 3.22 11.05
N THR A 151 4.41 4.32 11.75
CA THR A 151 4.98 4.34 13.09
C THR A 151 4.11 5.19 14.03
N ASP A 152 4.40 5.09 15.33
CA ASP A 152 4.03 6.15 16.27
C ASP A 152 4.96 7.36 16.12
N SER A 153 4.75 8.39 16.93
CA SER A 153 5.57 9.61 16.93
C SER A 153 6.81 9.56 17.83
N ASP A 154 7.22 8.38 18.31
CA ASP A 154 8.42 8.28 19.14
C ASP A 154 9.67 8.22 18.26
N GLY A 155 10.62 9.10 18.54
CA GLY A 155 11.89 9.18 17.81
C GLY A 155 11.94 10.29 16.76
N ALA A 156 12.98 10.27 15.94
CA ALA A 156 13.16 11.27 14.88
C ALA A 156 12.33 10.92 13.64
N ALA A 157 11.68 11.90 13.02
CA ALA A 157 10.85 11.71 11.83
C ALA A 157 11.56 10.93 10.70
N GLU A 158 12.83 11.25 10.41
CA GLU A 158 13.65 10.55 9.41
C GLU A 158 13.83 9.05 9.75
N TYR A 159 14.05 8.76 11.03
CA TYR A 159 14.16 7.38 11.51
C TYR A 159 12.84 6.63 11.38
N ASN A 160 11.73 7.30 11.71
CA ASN A 160 10.37 6.75 11.59
C ASN A 160 9.98 6.50 10.14
N MET A 161 10.41 7.36 9.21
CA MET A 161 10.28 7.14 7.78
C MET A 161 11.03 5.86 7.34
N GLY A 162 12.27 5.68 7.79
CA GLY A 162 13.02 4.45 7.51
C GLY A 162 12.43 3.20 8.20
N LEU A 163 11.87 3.33 9.40
CA LEU A 163 11.27 2.21 10.14
C LEU A 163 9.96 1.74 9.51
N SER A 164 9.07 2.66 9.14
CA SER A 164 7.83 2.35 8.42
C SER A 164 8.12 1.67 7.08
N GLN A 165 9.15 2.12 6.34
CA GLN A 165 9.61 1.45 5.12
C GLN A 165 9.98 -0.02 5.36
N ARG A 166 10.83 -0.29 6.37
CA ARG A 166 11.25 -1.65 6.71
C ARG A 166 10.06 -2.53 7.09
N ARG A 167 9.09 -2.01 7.84
CA ARG A 167 7.87 -2.73 8.21
C ARG A 167 7.04 -3.12 7.00
N ALA A 168 6.78 -2.16 6.10
CA ALA A 168 6.03 -2.43 4.87
C ALA A 168 6.74 -3.46 3.99
N GLN A 169 8.07 -3.34 3.84
CA GLN A 169 8.90 -4.31 3.11
C GLN A 169 8.92 -5.69 3.75
N SER A 170 8.95 -5.79 5.09
CA SER A 170 8.85 -7.07 5.80
C SER A 170 7.53 -7.76 5.47
N VAL A 171 6.41 -7.04 5.48
CA VAL A 171 5.09 -7.59 5.15
C VAL A 171 5.02 -8.07 3.71
N THR A 172 5.46 -7.24 2.76
CA THR A 172 5.55 -7.63 1.35
C THR A 172 6.42 -8.88 1.17
N SER A 173 7.62 -8.89 1.76
CA SER A 173 8.54 -10.03 1.65
C SER A 173 7.97 -11.30 2.27
N TYR A 174 7.26 -11.18 3.39
CA TYR A 174 6.59 -12.29 4.04
C TYR A 174 5.52 -12.91 3.13
N LEU A 175 4.63 -12.09 2.57
CA LEU A 175 3.56 -12.55 1.68
C LEU A 175 4.12 -13.12 0.37
N VAL A 176 5.19 -12.54 -0.17
CA VAL A 176 5.92 -13.12 -1.31
C VAL A 176 6.50 -14.48 -0.95
N GLY A 177 7.11 -14.62 0.23
CA GLY A 177 7.59 -15.90 0.75
C GLY A 177 6.49 -16.95 0.95
N LYS A 178 5.23 -16.51 1.13
CA LYS A 178 4.04 -17.37 1.18
C LYS A 178 3.52 -17.74 -0.22
N GLY A 179 4.15 -17.27 -1.29
CA GLY A 179 3.84 -17.63 -2.68
C GLY A 179 2.98 -16.62 -3.43
N ILE A 180 2.78 -15.41 -2.91
CA ILE A 180 2.10 -14.34 -3.66
C ILE A 180 3.11 -13.70 -4.63
N SER A 181 2.72 -13.52 -5.89
CA SER A 181 3.58 -12.90 -6.90
C SER A 181 4.02 -11.48 -6.47
N SER A 182 5.32 -11.20 -6.55
CA SER A 182 5.89 -9.89 -6.19
C SER A 182 5.31 -8.75 -7.02
N GLY A 183 4.95 -9.01 -8.28
CA GLY A 183 4.34 -8.02 -9.18
C GLY A 183 2.94 -7.55 -8.76
N ARG A 184 2.31 -8.22 -7.78
CA ARG A 184 1.02 -7.80 -7.22
C ARG A 184 1.14 -6.72 -6.17
N PHE A 185 2.34 -6.44 -5.65
CA PHE A 185 2.53 -5.55 -4.53
C PHE A 185 2.98 -4.15 -4.94
N THR A 186 2.37 -3.15 -4.33
CA THR A 186 2.95 -1.81 -4.21
C THR A 186 3.21 -1.50 -2.75
N THR A 187 4.45 -1.17 -2.39
CA THR A 187 4.84 -0.91 -1.00
C THR A 187 5.10 0.58 -0.81
N LYS A 188 4.38 1.20 0.13
CA LYS A 188 4.48 2.61 0.54
C LYS A 188 4.68 2.73 2.05
N TRP A 189 5.12 3.89 2.50
CA TRP A 189 5.43 4.14 3.91
C TRP A 189 5.37 5.64 4.21
N TYR A 190 4.98 5.98 5.43
CA TYR A 190 4.62 7.35 5.80
C TYR A 190 5.20 7.81 7.15
N GLY A 191 6.02 6.98 7.81
CA GLY A 191 6.47 7.25 9.17
C GLY A 191 5.28 7.50 10.11
N GLU A 192 5.35 8.61 10.84
CA GLU A 192 4.35 9.03 11.83
C GLU A 192 3.27 9.97 11.27
N GLU A 193 3.30 10.29 9.97
CA GLU A 193 2.50 11.36 9.37
C GLU A 193 1.00 11.03 9.26
N GLN A 194 0.61 9.77 9.42
CA GLN A 194 -0.77 9.28 9.32
C GLN A 194 -1.17 8.46 10.57
N PRO A 195 -1.30 9.11 11.74
CA PRO A 195 -1.71 8.43 12.96
C PRO A 195 -3.17 7.99 12.87
N LYS A 196 -3.45 6.73 13.23
CA LYS A 196 -4.81 6.17 13.36
C LYS A 196 -5.41 6.48 14.74
N ALA A 197 -4.56 6.66 15.74
CA ALA A 197 -4.94 6.96 17.12
C ALA A 197 -4.03 8.03 17.72
N SER A 198 -4.40 8.52 18.92
CA SER A 198 -3.59 9.51 19.64
C SER A 198 -2.19 9.00 19.92
N ASN A 199 -1.16 9.80 19.62
CA ASN A 199 0.21 9.51 20.03
C ASN A 199 0.49 9.89 21.48
N GLU A 200 -0.49 10.44 22.21
CA GLU A 200 -0.31 10.84 23.62
C GLU A 200 -0.46 9.67 24.60
N THR A 201 -0.98 8.52 24.15
CA THR A 201 -1.20 7.33 25.00
C THR A 201 -0.41 6.13 24.50
N ALA A 202 -0.02 5.23 25.40
CA ALA A 202 0.71 4.03 25.05
C ALA A 202 -0.12 3.12 24.12
N GLU A 203 -1.42 3.05 24.38
CA GLU A 203 -2.40 2.29 23.59
C GLU A 203 -2.49 2.86 22.16
N GLY A 204 -2.62 4.17 22.02
CA GLY A 204 -2.72 4.81 20.71
C GLY A 204 -1.42 4.72 19.90
N LYS A 205 -0.26 4.86 20.55
CA LYS A 205 1.03 4.57 19.92
C LYS A 205 1.12 3.13 19.42
N SER A 206 0.64 2.17 20.20
CA SER A 206 0.60 0.76 19.77
C SER A 206 -0.27 0.55 18.53
N GLN A 207 -1.41 1.23 18.45
CA GLN A 207 -2.26 1.20 17.26
C GLN A 207 -1.58 1.87 16.06
N ASN A 208 -0.75 2.90 16.27
CA ASN A 208 -0.04 3.59 15.18
C ASN A 208 1.14 2.78 14.60
N ARG A 209 1.77 1.89 15.39
CA ARG A 209 2.83 0.97 14.92
C ARG A 209 2.24 -0.21 14.11
N ARG A 210 1.74 0.10 12.92
CA ARG A 210 0.97 -0.82 12.09
C ARG A 210 1.43 -0.87 10.63
N VAL A 211 0.95 -1.89 9.94
CA VAL A 211 0.85 -1.93 8.47
C VAL A 211 -0.61 -2.06 8.07
N GLU A 212 -1.04 -1.26 7.09
CA GLU A 212 -2.36 -1.33 6.48
C GLU A 212 -2.26 -1.95 5.07
N LEU A 213 -3.37 -2.53 4.61
CA LEU A 213 -3.45 -3.21 3.33
C LEU A 213 -4.67 -2.71 2.55
N ALA A 214 -4.45 -2.34 1.29
CA ALA A 214 -5.53 -2.19 0.32
C ALA A 214 -5.42 -3.23 -0.77
N ILE A 215 -6.58 -3.65 -1.24
CA ILE A 215 -6.71 -4.60 -2.32
C ILE A 215 -7.47 -3.91 -3.44
N ILE A 216 -6.93 -3.97 -4.64
CA ILE A 216 -7.44 -3.25 -5.81
C ILE A 216 -7.60 -4.24 -6.95
N ALA A 217 -8.67 -4.12 -7.72
CA ALA A 217 -8.82 -4.88 -8.96
C ALA A 217 -7.59 -4.69 -9.86
N SER A 218 -6.97 -5.81 -10.27
CA SER A 218 -5.87 -5.75 -11.23
C SER A 218 -6.36 -5.32 -12.61
N GLU A 219 -5.46 -4.84 -13.47
CA GLU A 219 -5.79 -4.57 -14.87
C GLU A 219 -6.30 -5.81 -15.60
N GLU A 220 -5.84 -7.01 -15.21
CA GLU A 220 -6.34 -8.27 -15.73
C GLU A 220 -7.82 -8.48 -15.39
N LEU A 221 -8.22 -8.21 -14.14
CA LEU A 221 -9.62 -8.32 -13.72
C LEU A 221 -10.50 -7.29 -14.44
N LYS A 222 -10.00 -6.07 -14.63
CA LYS A 222 -10.70 -5.03 -15.39
C LYS A 222 -10.91 -5.45 -16.84
N GLN A 223 -9.88 -5.98 -17.49
CA GLN A 223 -9.94 -6.46 -18.86
C GLN A 223 -10.94 -7.62 -19.00
N GLU A 224 -10.89 -8.60 -18.11
CA GLU A 224 -11.85 -9.70 -18.05
C GLU A 224 -13.29 -9.19 -17.91
N ALA A 225 -13.53 -8.23 -17.01
CA ALA A 225 -14.84 -7.63 -16.82
C ALA A 225 -15.37 -6.96 -18.09
N TYR A 226 -14.53 -6.26 -18.84
CA TYR A 226 -14.91 -5.65 -20.12
C TYR A 226 -15.22 -6.68 -21.20
N GLU A 227 -14.53 -7.81 -21.22
CA GLU A 227 -14.75 -8.88 -22.20
C GLU A 227 -16.06 -9.63 -21.93
N GLU A 228 -16.31 -9.99 -20.66
CA GLU A 228 -17.51 -10.73 -20.25
C GLU A 228 -18.81 -9.92 -20.41
N THR A 229 -18.72 -8.59 -20.35
CA THR A 229 -19.90 -7.71 -20.34
C THR A 229 -20.17 -7.00 -21.66
N LYS A 230 -19.36 -7.26 -22.69
CA LYS A 230 -19.60 -6.79 -24.06
C LYS A 230 -20.56 -7.67 -24.86
N ASN A 231 -20.88 -8.87 -24.36
CA ASN A 231 -21.84 -9.81 -24.94
C ASN A 231 -23.25 -9.55 -24.42
#